data_AF-Q866T0-F1
#
_entry.id   AF-Q866T0-F1
#
_cell.length_a   1.000
_cell.length_b   1.000
_cell.length_c   1.000
_cell.angle_alpha   90.00
_cell.angle_beta   90.00
_cell.angle_gamma   90.00
#
_symmetry.space_group_name_H-M   'P 1'
#
loop_
_entity.id
_entity.type
_entity.pdbx_description
1 polymer ?
#
loop_
_entity_poly.entity_id
_entity_poly.type
_entity_poly.pdbx_seq_one_letter_code
_entity_poly.pdbx_strand_id
1 'polypeptide(L)'
;RNAQRHLSSWAMRNTNNHNSRILKKSCLGVVVCGRDCSVAEGRKVYLRPAICDKARQKQQRKRCPNCDGPLKLIPCRGHGGFPVTNFWRHDGRFIFFQSKGEHDHPKPETKLEAEARRAVKKTHSASSSVSSKLKQSPEIKPLPGETQSWENLTW
;
A
#
# COMPACT_ATOMS: atom_id res chain seq x y z
N ARG A 1 -9.32 21.24 -7.56
CA ARG A 1 -8.91 19.81 -7.65
C ARG A 1 -8.78 19.10 -6.29
N ASN A 2 -7.89 19.50 -5.36
CA ASN A 2 -7.64 18.70 -4.13
C ASN A 2 -8.86 18.52 -3.20
N ALA A 3 -9.63 19.59 -2.96
CA ALA A 3 -10.85 19.52 -2.13
C ALA A 3 -11.93 18.59 -2.73
N GLN A 4 -12.10 18.58 -4.06
CA GLN A 4 -13.07 17.71 -4.77
C GLN A 4 -12.75 16.22 -4.61
N ARG A 5 -11.50 15.86 -4.32
CA ARG A 5 -11.05 14.49 -4.02
C ARG A 5 -10.95 14.22 -2.51
N HIS A 6 -11.34 15.20 -1.67
CA HIS A 6 -11.34 15.17 -0.20
C HIS A 6 -10.02 14.64 0.37
N LEU A 7 -8.90 15.09 -0.20
CA LEU A 7 -7.57 14.60 0.10
C LEU A 7 -7.07 15.15 1.44
N SER A 8 -6.22 14.36 2.10
CA SER A 8 -5.44 14.78 3.26
C SER A 8 -4.07 14.10 3.20
N SER A 9 -3.03 14.81 3.64
CA SER A 9 -1.70 14.22 3.84
C SER A 9 -1.74 13.16 4.95
N TRP A 10 -2.69 13.23 5.89
CA TRP A 10 -2.90 12.22 6.92
C TRP A 10 -3.56 10.95 6.38
N ALA A 11 -3.38 9.82 7.06
CA ALA A 11 -3.89 8.52 6.65
C ALA A 11 -5.37 8.32 7.06
N MET A 12 -6.27 9.05 6.42
CA MET A 12 -7.70 9.04 6.76
C MET A 12 -8.46 7.91 6.06
N ARG A 13 -9.16 7.05 6.81
CA ARG A 13 -10.18 6.11 6.28
C ARG A 13 -11.57 6.75 6.23
N ASN A 14 -12.45 6.30 5.34
CA ASN A 14 -13.88 6.61 5.45
C ASN A 14 -14.42 6.10 6.81
N THR A 15 -15.47 6.74 7.33
CA THR A 15 -16.20 6.23 8.51
C THR A 15 -17.68 6.51 8.32
N ASN A 16 -18.51 5.47 8.38
CA ASN A 16 -19.95 5.63 8.27
C ASN A 16 -20.47 6.53 9.41
N ASN A 17 -21.39 7.42 9.05
CA ASN A 17 -22.10 8.37 9.91
C ASN A 17 -23.61 8.39 9.61
N HIS A 18 -24.08 7.46 8.75
CA HIS A 18 -25.46 7.36 8.26
C HIS A 18 -26.00 8.65 7.59
N ASN A 19 -25.11 9.51 7.09
CA ASN A 19 -25.48 10.76 6.42
C ASN A 19 -24.69 10.96 5.11
N SER A 20 -25.34 10.65 3.99
CA SER A 20 -24.75 10.73 2.64
C SER A 20 -24.31 12.14 2.21
N ARG A 21 -24.83 13.21 2.84
CA ARG A 21 -24.45 14.60 2.55
C ARG A 21 -23.12 15.01 3.21
N ILE A 22 -22.61 14.22 4.16
CA ILE A 22 -21.41 14.54 4.95
C ILE A 22 -20.41 13.38 4.85
N LEU A 23 -19.34 13.55 4.08
CA LEU A 23 -18.25 12.57 4.00
C LEU A 23 -17.35 12.67 5.24
N LYS A 24 -17.65 11.85 6.25
CA LYS A 24 -16.79 11.66 7.43
C LYS A 24 -15.61 10.73 7.11
N LYS A 25 -14.41 11.14 7.56
CA LYS A 25 -13.19 10.33 7.53
C LYS A 25 -12.48 10.39 8.88
N SER A 26 -11.90 9.28 9.34
CA SER A 26 -11.18 9.20 10.62
C SER A 26 -9.71 8.81 10.40
N CYS A 27 -8.79 9.34 11.19
CA CYS A 27 -7.37 9.00 11.08
C CYS A 27 -7.10 7.54 11.44
N LEU A 28 -6.13 6.92 10.77
CA LEU A 28 -5.60 5.59 11.09
C LEU A 28 -4.35 5.63 11.99
N GLY A 29 -3.72 6.80 12.16
CA GLY A 29 -2.42 6.95 12.79
C GLY A 29 -1.24 6.83 11.81
N VAL A 30 -0.15 6.20 12.25
CA VAL A 30 1.11 6.05 11.51
C VAL A 30 1.74 4.67 11.78
N VAL A 31 2.40 4.06 10.79
CA VAL A 31 3.16 2.81 10.99
C VAL A 31 4.65 3.13 11.13
N VAL A 32 5.23 2.73 12.26
CA VAL A 32 6.63 2.98 12.63
C VAL A 32 7.44 1.67 12.70
N CYS A 33 8.76 1.77 12.76
CA CYS A 33 9.59 0.63 13.17
C CYS A 33 9.48 0.39 14.68
N GLY A 34 9.24 -0.86 15.10
CA GLY A 34 9.24 -1.27 16.51
C GLY A 34 10.64 -1.38 17.14
N ARG A 35 11.70 -1.05 16.40
CA ARG A 35 13.08 -0.85 16.90
C ARG A 35 13.50 0.63 16.85
N ASP A 36 12.55 1.54 16.62
CA ASP A 36 12.75 3.00 16.55
C ASP A 36 13.88 3.50 15.63
N CYS A 37 14.23 2.72 14.60
CA CYS A 37 15.40 2.97 13.77
C CYS A 37 15.31 4.26 12.94
N SER A 38 16.47 4.90 12.79
CA SER A 38 16.70 6.00 11.86
C SER A 38 17.40 5.50 10.59
N VAL A 39 17.13 6.17 9.47
CA VAL A 39 17.92 6.10 8.24
C VAL A 39 19.24 6.87 8.47
N ALA A 40 20.25 6.68 7.62
CA ALA A 40 21.59 7.29 7.74
C ALA A 40 21.58 8.84 7.91
N GLU A 41 20.57 9.54 7.40
CA GLU A 41 20.37 10.99 7.58
C GLU A 41 19.64 11.35 8.91
N GLY A 42 19.62 10.46 9.91
CA GLY A 42 18.86 10.62 11.16
C GLY A 42 17.33 10.51 11.03
N ARG A 43 16.78 10.48 9.81
CA ARG A 43 15.34 10.47 9.51
C ARG A 43 14.66 9.18 10.00
N LYS A 44 13.64 9.29 10.86
CA LYS A 44 12.82 8.15 11.34
C LYS A 44 11.82 7.65 10.29
N VAL A 45 11.48 6.36 10.37
CA VAL A 45 10.65 5.65 9.38
C VAL A 45 9.14 5.78 9.69
N TYR A 46 8.46 6.73 9.05
CA TYR A 46 7.01 7.00 9.23
C TYR A 46 6.13 6.54 8.05
N LEU A 47 5.85 5.24 7.97
CA LEU A 47 5.08 4.64 6.87
C LEU A 47 3.58 4.95 6.95
N ARG A 48 2.94 5.15 5.79
CA ARG A 48 1.50 5.40 5.66
C ARG A 48 0.70 4.10 5.92
N PRO A 49 -0.22 4.06 6.90
CA PRO A 49 -1.15 2.95 7.06
C PRO A 49 -1.99 2.70 5.81
N ALA A 50 -2.17 1.44 5.44
CA ALA A 50 -3.09 1.05 4.38
C ALA A 50 -4.55 1.28 4.80
N ILE A 51 -5.35 1.83 3.89
CA ILE A 51 -6.75 2.19 4.17
C ILE A 51 -7.63 0.94 4.37
N CYS A 52 -7.46 -0.08 3.54
CA CYS A 52 -8.13 -1.38 3.70
C CYS A 52 -7.55 -2.16 4.89
N ASP A 53 -8.42 -2.65 5.77
CA ASP A 53 -8.04 -3.31 7.02
C ASP A 53 -7.26 -4.62 6.79
N LYS A 54 -7.69 -5.46 5.84
CA LYS A 54 -6.97 -6.68 5.42
C LYS A 54 -5.57 -6.35 4.85
N ALA A 55 -5.41 -5.20 4.18
CA ALA A 55 -4.11 -4.72 3.71
C ALA A 55 -3.24 -4.14 4.85
N ARG A 56 -3.86 -3.50 5.87
CA ARG A 56 -3.16 -2.94 7.04
C ARG A 56 -2.69 -4.03 8.01
N GLN A 57 -3.44 -5.12 8.15
CA GLN A 57 -2.98 -6.34 8.82
C GLN A 57 -1.76 -6.94 8.08
N LYS A 58 -1.85 -7.12 6.76
CA LYS A 58 -0.71 -7.57 5.93
C LYS A 58 0.49 -6.61 6.00
N GLN A 59 0.29 -5.31 6.16
CA GLN A 59 1.36 -4.31 6.29
C GLN A 59 2.13 -4.43 7.61
N GLN A 60 1.43 -4.59 8.74
CA GLN A 60 2.07 -4.73 10.06
C GLN A 60 2.88 -6.03 10.19
N ARG A 61 2.49 -7.08 9.45
CA ARG A 61 3.29 -8.32 9.34
C ARG A 61 4.51 -8.19 8.42
N LYS A 62 4.74 -7.05 7.76
CA LYS A 62 5.98 -6.82 6.99
C LYS A 62 7.09 -6.29 7.90
N ARG A 63 8.32 -6.53 7.47
CA ARG A 63 9.53 -5.99 8.09
C ARG A 63 9.78 -4.54 7.68
N CYS A 64 10.52 -3.82 8.52
CA CYS A 64 10.94 -2.45 8.30
C CYS A 64 11.87 -2.34 7.09
N PRO A 65 11.65 -1.40 6.16
CA PRO A 65 12.49 -1.24 4.97
C PRO A 65 13.92 -0.73 5.24
N ASN A 66 14.27 -0.44 6.51
CA ASN A 66 15.57 0.12 6.91
C ASN A 66 16.43 -0.85 7.73
N CYS A 67 15.85 -1.61 8.68
CA CYS A 67 16.60 -2.48 9.60
C CYS A 67 16.02 -3.90 9.79
N ASP A 68 15.09 -4.31 8.92
CA ASP A 68 14.28 -5.53 8.99
C ASP A 68 13.52 -5.78 10.31
N GLY A 69 13.46 -4.77 11.21
CA GLY A 69 12.71 -4.84 12.46
C GLY A 69 11.19 -5.00 12.24
N PRO A 70 10.43 -5.42 13.26
CA PRO A 70 8.97 -5.44 13.19
C PRO A 70 8.39 -4.04 12.94
N LEU A 71 7.20 -3.99 12.33
CA LEU A 71 6.44 -2.76 12.13
C LEU A 71 5.29 -2.67 13.14
N LYS A 72 5.11 -1.49 13.75
CA LYS A 72 4.06 -1.20 14.75
C LYS A 72 3.14 -0.11 14.22
N LEU A 73 1.82 -0.29 14.35
CA LEU A 73 0.85 0.79 14.13
C LEU A 73 0.71 1.60 15.43
N ILE A 74 0.98 2.90 15.38
CA ILE A 74 0.55 3.86 16.40
C ILE A 74 -0.80 4.39 15.91
N PRO A 75 -1.93 4.09 16.59
CA PRO A 75 -3.23 4.65 16.24
C PRO A 75 -3.32 6.12 16.69
N CYS A 76 -4.11 6.91 15.98
CA CYS A 76 -4.43 8.29 16.38
C CYS A 76 -5.50 8.30 17.48
N ARG A 77 -5.31 9.12 18.52
CA ARG A 77 -6.19 9.30 19.69
C ARG A 77 -6.37 10.76 20.12
N GLY A 78 -5.78 11.73 19.41
CA GLY A 78 -5.81 13.16 19.76
C GLY A 78 -7.15 13.89 19.56
N HIS A 79 -8.26 13.17 19.44
CA HIS A 79 -9.59 13.68 19.75
C HIS A 79 -10.15 13.00 21.03
N GLY A 80 -9.60 13.35 22.20
CA GLY A 80 -10.13 12.88 23.49
C GLY A 80 -10.09 11.36 23.67
N GLY A 81 -9.02 10.70 23.20
CA GLY A 81 -8.89 9.24 23.16
C GLY A 81 -9.33 8.61 21.83
N PHE A 82 -10.12 9.33 21.02
CA PHE A 82 -10.58 8.89 19.70
C PHE A 82 -9.72 9.45 18.56
N PRO A 83 -9.70 8.81 17.37
CA PRO A 83 -8.98 9.34 16.23
C PRO A 83 -9.52 10.69 15.75
N VAL A 84 -8.63 11.57 15.30
CA VAL A 84 -8.98 12.81 14.59
C VAL A 84 -9.95 12.53 13.45
N THR A 85 -10.98 13.36 13.31
CA THR A 85 -12.01 13.22 12.27
C THR A 85 -12.08 14.44 11.36
N ASN A 86 -12.22 14.19 10.07
CA ASN A 86 -12.42 15.19 9.03
C ASN A 86 -13.81 15.01 8.42
N PHE A 87 -14.52 16.11 8.22
CA PHE A 87 -15.85 16.17 7.61
C PHE A 87 -15.76 17.02 6.34
N TRP A 88 -16.42 16.56 5.29
CA TRP A 88 -16.56 17.30 4.04
C TRP A 88 -18.04 17.32 3.64
N ARG A 89 -18.58 18.50 3.31
CA ARG A 89 -19.95 18.69 2.78
C ARG A 89 -19.86 19.43 1.46
N HIS A 90 -20.58 18.96 0.45
CA HIS A 90 -20.83 19.72 -0.77
C HIS A 90 -22.06 20.60 -0.60
N ASP A 91 -22.02 21.82 -1.13
CA ASP A 91 -23.13 22.77 -1.06
C ASP A 91 -23.10 23.66 -2.31
N GLY A 92 -23.96 23.36 -3.29
CA GLY A 92 -23.91 23.98 -4.61
C GLY A 92 -22.53 23.84 -5.28
N ARG A 93 -21.82 24.96 -5.46
CA ARG A 93 -20.47 25.02 -6.04
C ARG A 93 -19.34 24.89 -5.01
N PHE A 94 -19.67 24.92 -3.71
CA PHE A 94 -18.70 24.98 -2.61
C PHE A 94 -18.49 23.61 -1.94
N ILE A 95 -17.33 23.46 -1.29
CA ILE A 95 -16.99 22.28 -0.49
C ILE A 95 -16.53 22.77 0.89
N PHE A 96 -17.39 22.61 1.89
CA PHE A 96 -17.07 22.89 3.27
C PHE A 96 -16.20 21.79 3.86
N PHE A 97 -15.23 22.19 4.68
CA PHE A 97 -14.30 21.30 5.37
C PHE A 97 -14.26 21.64 6.85
N GLN A 98 -14.23 20.61 7.71
CA GLN A 98 -14.01 20.74 9.15
C GLN A 98 -13.15 19.57 9.65
N SER A 99 -12.23 19.83 10.56
CA SER A 99 -11.48 18.81 11.31
C SER A 99 -11.76 18.93 12.81
N LYS A 100 -11.76 17.81 13.52
CA LYS A 100 -12.00 17.73 14.97
C LYS A 100 -10.94 16.87 15.66
N GLY A 101 -10.25 17.48 16.63
CA GLY A 101 -9.07 16.93 17.31
C GLY A 101 -7.75 17.29 16.63
N GLU A 102 -6.64 17.02 17.32
CA GLU A 102 -5.26 17.24 16.85
C GLU A 102 -4.54 15.90 16.66
N HIS A 103 -3.50 15.85 15.81
CA HIS A 103 -2.78 14.61 15.53
C HIS A 103 -1.67 14.34 16.56
N ASP A 104 -1.99 13.49 17.53
CA ASP A 104 -1.14 12.94 18.59
C ASP A 104 0.00 12.01 18.12
N HIS A 105 0.37 12.06 16.85
CA HIS A 105 1.34 11.14 16.24
C HIS A 105 2.09 11.79 15.08
N PRO A 106 3.35 11.37 14.80
CA PRO A 106 4.12 11.93 13.71
C PRO A 106 3.41 11.73 12.36
N LYS A 107 3.62 12.71 11.48
CA LYS A 107 2.99 12.77 10.15
C LYS A 107 3.49 11.61 9.28
N PRO A 108 2.61 10.72 8.79
CA PRO A 108 3.02 9.71 7.83
C PRO A 108 3.39 10.37 6.50
N GLU A 109 4.27 9.72 5.76
CA GLU A 109 4.47 9.97 4.32
C GLU A 109 3.16 10.14 3.54
N THR A 110 3.22 10.97 2.50
CA THR A 110 2.09 11.28 1.63
C THR A 110 1.61 10.06 0.85
N LYS A 111 0.46 10.19 0.18
CA LYS A 111 -0.06 9.15 -0.70
C LYS A 111 0.92 8.81 -1.84
N LEU A 112 1.62 9.80 -2.39
CA LEU A 112 2.49 9.63 -3.56
C LEU A 112 3.77 8.87 -3.21
N GLU A 113 4.44 9.22 -2.11
CA GLU A 113 5.58 8.47 -1.58
C GLU A 113 5.20 7.01 -1.26
N ALA A 114 4.01 6.83 -0.65
CA ALA A 114 3.48 5.51 -0.32
C ALA A 114 3.17 4.65 -1.55
N GLU A 115 2.92 5.26 -2.70
CA GLU A 115 2.68 4.60 -3.98
C GLU A 115 4.00 4.35 -4.73
N ALA A 116 4.94 5.30 -4.74
CA ALA A 116 6.28 5.15 -5.31
C ALA A 116 7.03 3.96 -4.66
N ARG A 117 7.06 3.88 -3.32
CA ARG A 117 7.69 2.74 -2.62
C ARG A 117 6.98 1.40 -2.83
N ARG A 118 5.73 1.39 -3.32
CA ARG A 118 5.02 0.15 -3.73
C ARG A 118 5.40 -0.24 -5.15
N ALA A 119 5.57 0.72 -6.07
CA ALA A 119 6.02 0.47 -7.43
C ALA A 119 7.42 -0.15 -7.45
N VAL A 120 8.39 0.43 -6.73
CA VAL A 120 9.76 -0.11 -6.61
C VAL A 120 9.77 -1.53 -6.03
N LYS A 121 8.89 -1.84 -5.07
CA LYS A 121 8.77 -3.22 -4.56
C LYS A 121 8.07 -4.20 -5.52
N LYS A 122 7.41 -3.72 -6.58
CA LYS A 122 6.84 -4.57 -7.64
C LYS A 122 7.89 -4.93 -8.71
N THR A 123 8.79 -4.01 -9.05
CA THR A 123 9.85 -4.27 -10.05
C THR A 123 10.85 -5.31 -9.55
N HIS A 124 11.35 -5.18 -8.31
CA HIS A 124 12.27 -6.16 -7.73
C HIS A 124 11.65 -7.57 -7.54
N SER A 125 10.31 -7.67 -7.44
CA SER A 125 9.60 -8.97 -7.41
C SER A 125 9.32 -9.55 -8.80
N ALA A 126 9.55 -8.80 -9.88
CA ALA A 126 9.41 -9.27 -11.25
C ALA A 126 10.77 -9.65 -11.86
N SER A 127 11.86 -9.00 -11.43
CA SER A 127 13.23 -9.36 -11.83
C SER A 127 13.76 -10.65 -11.20
N SER A 128 13.03 -11.25 -10.25
CA SER A 128 13.43 -12.47 -9.52
C SER A 128 12.80 -13.75 -10.06
N SER A 129 12.03 -13.70 -11.15
CA SER A 129 11.39 -14.87 -11.79
C SER A 129 12.03 -15.31 -13.13
N VAL A 130 13.22 -14.81 -13.49
CA VAL A 130 13.92 -15.17 -14.74
C VAL A 130 15.39 -15.52 -14.48
N SER A 131 15.64 -16.59 -13.71
CA SER A 131 16.95 -17.26 -13.70
C SER A 131 16.87 -18.67 -13.10
N SER A 132 16.65 -19.69 -13.94
CA SER A 132 17.12 -21.09 -13.76
C SER A 132 16.50 -22.06 -14.77
N LYS A 133 17.10 -22.17 -15.98
CA LYS A 133 17.30 -23.41 -16.76
C LYS A 133 17.82 -23.09 -18.17
N LEU A 134 19.14 -23.01 -18.28
CA LEU A 134 19.86 -23.12 -19.55
C LEU A 134 21.14 -23.91 -19.24
N LYS A 135 21.18 -25.19 -19.64
CA LYS A 135 22.39 -26.02 -19.55
C LYS A 135 22.43 -27.03 -20.69
N GLN A 136 23.61 -27.15 -21.29
CA GLN A 136 23.93 -27.69 -22.62
C GLN A 136 23.44 -29.11 -22.95
N SER A 137 23.34 -29.37 -24.26
CA SER A 137 23.24 -30.68 -24.91
C SER A 137 24.62 -31.30 -25.17
N PRO A 138 24.68 -32.62 -25.47
CA PRO A 138 25.43 -33.13 -26.64
C PRO A 138 24.54 -33.87 -27.68
N GLU A 139 25.10 -34.28 -28.83
CA GLU A 139 24.47 -35.07 -29.94
C GLU A 139 24.98 -36.57 -29.88
N ILE A 140 24.96 -37.52 -30.86
CA ILE A 140 24.91 -37.54 -32.34
C ILE A 140 24.20 -38.83 -32.87
N LYS A 141 23.01 -38.71 -33.54
CA LYS A 141 22.38 -39.60 -34.58
C LYS A 141 22.30 -41.15 -34.38
N PRO A 142 21.72 -41.98 -35.29
CA PRO A 142 20.82 -41.76 -36.45
C PRO A 142 19.47 -42.55 -36.44
N LEU A 143 18.71 -42.40 -37.55
CA LEU A 143 17.46 -43.08 -38.01
C LEU A 143 17.62 -44.59 -38.39
N PRO A 144 16.58 -45.38 -38.85
CA PRO A 144 15.28 -44.99 -39.45
C PRO A 144 13.98 -45.81 -39.12
N GLY A 145 12.85 -45.36 -39.71
CA GLY A 145 11.61 -46.13 -39.98
C GLY A 145 10.41 -45.85 -39.03
N GLU A 146 9.13 -45.92 -39.44
CA GLU A 146 8.48 -45.80 -40.76
C GLU A 146 6.93 -45.69 -40.59
N THR A 147 6.22 -44.89 -41.41
CA THR A 147 4.71 -44.80 -41.49
C THR A 147 3.92 -44.43 -40.20
N GLN A 148 2.66 -43.95 -40.17
CA GLN A 148 1.60 -43.58 -41.14
C GLN A 148 0.77 -42.41 -40.50
N SER A 149 0.17 -41.45 -41.24
CA SER A 149 -1.25 -41.42 -41.70
C SER A 149 -2.31 -41.51 -40.58
N TRP A 150 -3.35 -40.66 -40.43
CA TRP A 150 -3.92 -39.55 -41.25
C TRP A 150 -4.79 -38.60 -40.39
N GLU A 151 -5.26 -37.49 -40.98
CA GLU A 151 -6.53 -36.73 -40.73
C GLU A 151 -6.81 -36.15 -39.31
N ASN A 152 -7.01 -34.83 -39.13
CA ASN A 152 -8.09 -33.93 -39.58
C ASN A 152 -9.44 -34.12 -38.84
N LEU A 153 -9.80 -33.13 -37.99
CA LEU A 153 -11.07 -32.39 -38.08
C LEU A 153 -11.12 -31.20 -37.09
N THR A 154 -11.41 -30.02 -37.62
CA THR A 154 -11.78 -28.81 -36.87
C THR A 154 -13.26 -28.52 -37.07
N TRP A 155 -13.95 -28.08 -36.02
CA TRP A 155 -14.92 -26.97 -36.04
C TRP A 155 -15.01 -26.37 -34.63
#